data_AF-A0A971QDR2-F1
#
_entry.id   AF-A0A971QDR2-F1
#
_cell.length_a   1.000
_cell.length_b   1.000
_cell.length_c   1.000
_cell.angle_alpha   90.00
_cell.angle_beta   90.00
_cell.angle_gamma   90.00
#
_symmetry.space_group_name_H-M   'P 1'
#
loop_
_entity.id
_entity.type
_entity.pdbx_description
1 polymer ?
#
loop_
_entity_poly.entity_id
_entity_poly.type
_entity_poly.pdbx_seq_one_letter_code
_entity_poly.pdbx_strand_id
1 'polypeptide(L)'
;FDDVELSLEALTCNVPRFDADGDGDVDQADFGVWQRCLTGQDDPRSLYDRQACGCMNSDGDTDIDLVDWDAFLDCLSGPGITAPADCDAGLPPS
;
A
#
# COMPACT_ATOMS: atom_id res chain seq x y z
N PHE A 1 -13.82 -29.28 -19.16
CA PHE A 1 -14.08 -27.84 -19.00
C PHE A 1 -13.74 -27.58 -17.55
N ASP A 2 -12.44 -27.43 -17.30
CA ASP A 2 -11.90 -27.30 -15.95
C ASP A 2 -12.30 -25.95 -15.38
N ASP A 3 -12.95 -26.01 -14.23
CA ASP A 3 -13.24 -24.88 -13.37
C ASP A 3 -11.93 -24.19 -13.02
N VAL A 4 -11.63 -23.08 -13.70
CA VAL A 4 -10.59 -22.16 -13.24
C VAL A 4 -11.16 -21.54 -11.97
N GLU A 5 -10.80 -22.13 -10.83
CA GLU A 5 -10.80 -21.43 -9.55
C GLU A 5 -10.11 -20.10 -9.81
N LEU A 6 -10.90 -19.03 -9.85
CA LEU A 6 -10.39 -17.68 -9.82
C LEU A 6 -9.85 -17.51 -8.40
N SER A 7 -8.64 -18.03 -8.16
CA SER A 7 -7.87 -17.63 -7.00
C SER A 7 -7.65 -16.14 -7.17
N LEU A 8 -8.53 -15.36 -6.57
CA LEU A 8 -8.27 -13.99 -6.18
C LEU A 8 -7.07 -14.08 -5.26
N GLU A 9 -5.86 -14.13 -5.82
CA GLU A 9 -4.65 -14.12 -5.02
C GLU A 9 -4.70 -12.83 -4.20
N ALA A 10 -4.87 -12.97 -2.89
CA ALA A 10 -4.75 -11.86 -1.97
C ALA A 10 -3.36 -11.27 -2.15
N LEU A 11 -3.27 -9.96 -2.35
CA LEU A 11 -1.99 -9.31 -2.48
C LEU A 11 -1.26 -9.50 -1.15
N THR A 12 -0.05 -10.06 -1.19
CA THR A 12 0.73 -10.27 0.03
C THR A 12 1.60 -9.04 0.23
N CYS A 13 1.19 -8.18 1.16
CA CYS A 13 1.98 -7.03 1.60
C CYS A 13 2.84 -7.40 2.80
N ASN A 14 3.89 -6.61 3.03
CA ASN A 14 4.66 -6.69 4.27
C ASN A 14 3.81 -6.21 5.46
N VAL A 15 4.36 -6.34 6.67
CA VAL A 15 3.72 -5.85 7.90
C VAL A 15 4.75 -4.96 8.60
N PRO A 16 4.55 -3.64 8.62
CA PRO A 16 3.37 -2.89 8.14
C PRO A 16 3.19 -2.89 6.61
N ARG A 17 1.97 -2.64 6.11
CA ARG A 17 1.69 -2.73 4.66
C ARG A 17 2.51 -1.78 3.78
N PHE A 18 2.92 -0.65 4.35
CA PHE A 18 3.70 0.38 3.66
C PHE A 18 5.21 0.13 3.71
N ASP A 19 5.69 -0.91 4.41
CA ASP A 19 7.08 -1.40 4.34
C ASP A 19 7.29 -2.02 2.95
N ALA A 20 7.62 -1.19 1.97
CA ALA A 20 7.67 -1.55 0.57
C ALA A 20 8.97 -2.26 0.19
N ASP A 21 10.06 -1.97 0.92
CA ASP A 21 11.36 -2.60 0.68
C ASP A 21 11.67 -3.80 1.60
N GLY A 22 10.83 -4.03 2.61
CA GLY A 22 10.79 -5.24 3.44
C GLY A 22 11.79 -5.24 4.59
N ASP A 23 12.16 -4.07 5.09
CA ASP A 23 13.17 -3.92 6.15
C ASP A 23 12.60 -3.76 7.56
N GLY A 24 11.27 -3.67 7.68
CA GLY A 24 10.53 -3.67 8.94
C GLY A 24 10.25 -2.28 9.52
N ASP A 25 10.47 -1.22 8.77
CA ASP A 25 9.97 0.11 9.08
C ASP A 25 9.22 0.76 7.90
N VAL A 26 8.74 1.99 8.13
CA VAL A 26 8.14 2.80 7.07
C VAL A 26 8.91 4.10 7.04
N ASP A 27 9.64 4.33 5.96
CA ASP A 27 10.57 5.44 5.84
C ASP A 27 10.62 6.08 4.43
N GLN A 28 11.75 6.72 4.14
CA GLN A 28 11.99 7.47 2.91
C GLN A 28 12.16 6.56 1.69
N ALA A 29 12.67 5.34 1.87
CA ALA A 29 12.80 4.34 0.83
C ALA A 29 11.41 3.87 0.38
N ASP A 30 10.51 3.60 1.34
CA ASP A 30 9.12 3.25 1.08
C ASP A 30 8.34 4.38 0.44
N PHE A 31 8.56 5.61 0.90
CA PHE A 31 7.99 6.78 0.25
C PHE A 31 8.40 6.86 -1.22
N GLY A 32 9.63 6.48 -1.57
CA GLY A 32 10.08 6.41 -2.95
C GLY A 32 9.31 5.38 -3.80
N VAL A 33 8.76 4.33 -3.19
CA VAL A 33 7.84 3.39 -3.84
C VAL A 33 6.43 3.99 -3.92
N TRP A 34 5.91 4.51 -2.81
CA TRP A 34 4.60 5.17 -2.76
C TRP A 34 4.46 6.30 -3.80
N GLN A 35 5.50 7.13 -3.96
CA GLN A 35 5.52 8.22 -4.95
C GLN A 35 5.34 7.73 -6.40
N ARG A 36 5.76 6.50 -6.72
CA ARG A 36 5.58 5.92 -8.05
C ARG A 36 4.16 5.42 -8.27
N CYS A 37 3.45 5.16 -7.18
CA CYS A 37 2.09 4.65 -7.17
C CYS A 37 1.03 5.76 -7.21
N LEU A 38 1.40 7.01 -6.88
CA LEU A 38 0.49 8.16 -6.91
C LEU A 38 -0.19 8.33 -8.30
N THR A 39 -1.48 8.05 -8.35
CA THR A 39 -2.34 8.25 -9.52
C THR A 39 -3.17 9.53 -9.40
N GLY A 40 -3.44 9.95 -8.16
CA GLY A 40 -4.41 10.96 -7.80
C GLY A 40 -5.85 10.41 -7.76
N GLN A 41 -6.71 11.17 -7.10
CA GLN A 41 -8.12 10.84 -6.87
C GLN A 41 -8.87 10.47 -8.15
N ASP A 42 -9.64 9.41 -8.07
CA ASP A 42 -10.41 8.74 -9.13
C ASP A 42 -9.54 8.18 -10.27
N ASP A 43 -8.21 8.08 -10.09
CA ASP A 43 -7.23 7.65 -11.10
C ASP A 43 -7.58 8.14 -12.53
N PRO A 44 -7.53 9.46 -12.79
CA PRO A 44 -8.14 10.07 -13.98
C PRO A 44 -7.44 9.66 -15.29
N ARG A 45 -6.32 8.94 -15.19
CA ARG A 45 -5.51 8.48 -16.31
C ARG A 45 -5.45 6.95 -16.39
N SER A 46 -6.18 6.23 -15.53
CA SER A 46 -6.22 4.77 -15.49
C SER A 46 -4.81 4.17 -15.37
N LEU A 47 -4.03 4.68 -14.42
CA LEU A 47 -2.64 4.33 -14.14
C LEU A 47 -2.49 3.37 -12.95
N TYR A 48 -3.55 3.11 -12.19
CA TYR A 48 -3.46 2.27 -10.99
C TYR A 48 -3.04 0.83 -11.35
N ASP A 49 -1.89 0.43 -10.80
CA ASP A 49 -1.35 -0.91 -10.94
C ASP A 49 -1.57 -1.69 -9.64
N ARG A 50 -2.61 -2.54 -9.60
CA ARG A 50 -2.92 -3.34 -8.41
C ARG A 50 -1.76 -4.22 -7.96
N GLN A 51 -0.96 -4.75 -8.88
CA GLN A 51 0.13 -5.67 -8.54
C GLN A 51 1.32 -4.92 -7.94
N ALA A 52 1.64 -3.74 -8.48
CA ALA A 52 2.75 -2.93 -8.00
C ALA A 52 2.39 -2.03 -6.80
N CYS A 53 1.13 -1.58 -6.72
CA CYS A 53 0.71 -0.49 -5.84
C CYS A 53 -0.42 -0.85 -4.88
N GLY A 54 -0.99 -2.06 -4.94
CA GLY A 54 -2.12 -2.42 -4.08
C GLY A 54 -1.80 -2.38 -2.59
N CYS A 55 -0.53 -2.53 -2.19
CA CYS A 55 -0.13 -2.36 -0.79
C CYS A 55 -0.26 -0.91 -0.31
N MET A 56 -0.20 0.07 -1.22
CA MET A 56 -0.28 1.49 -0.93
C MET A 56 -1.72 2.01 -0.99
N ASN A 57 -2.65 1.24 -1.58
CA ASN A 57 -4.08 1.56 -1.60
C ASN A 57 -4.72 1.15 -0.28
N SER A 58 -4.70 2.11 0.64
CA SER A 58 -5.02 1.99 2.04
C SER A 58 -6.52 2.02 2.34
N ASP A 59 -7.37 2.51 1.42
CA ASP A 59 -8.81 2.57 1.60
C ASP A 59 -9.61 1.67 0.63
N GLY A 60 -8.91 1.06 -0.32
CA GLY A 60 -9.41 0.02 -1.22
C GLY A 60 -10.17 0.56 -2.44
N ASP A 61 -10.04 1.85 -2.75
CA ASP A 61 -10.87 2.52 -3.76
C ASP A 61 -10.36 2.44 -5.21
N THR A 62 -9.17 1.85 -5.38
CA THR A 62 -8.48 1.58 -6.66
C THR A 62 -7.80 2.78 -7.30
N ASP A 63 -7.44 3.76 -6.48
CA ASP A 63 -6.44 4.74 -6.82
C ASP A 63 -5.37 4.84 -5.71
N ILE A 64 -4.44 5.77 -5.87
CA ILE A 64 -3.51 6.18 -4.82
C ILE A 64 -3.56 7.70 -4.77
N ASP A 65 -4.07 8.23 -3.66
CA ASP A 65 -4.31 9.65 -3.51
C ASP A 65 -3.91 10.22 -2.12
N LEU A 66 -4.56 11.30 -1.68
CA LEU A 66 -4.25 11.93 -0.40
C LEU A 66 -4.81 11.17 0.81
N VAL A 67 -5.82 10.33 0.63
CA VAL A 67 -6.32 9.43 1.69
C VAL A 67 -5.24 8.41 2.03
N ASP A 68 -4.61 7.82 1.01
CA ASP A 68 -3.48 6.90 1.19
C ASP A 68 -2.23 7.55 1.75
N TRP A 69 -2.03 8.82 1.40
CA TRP A 69 -0.95 9.61 1.97
C TRP A 69 -1.11 9.79 3.48
N ASP A 70 -2.31 10.11 3.95
CA ASP A 70 -2.58 10.27 5.38
C ASP A 70 -2.34 8.94 6.13
N ALA A 71 -2.76 7.80 5.56
CA ALA A 71 -2.48 6.48 6.12
C ALA A 71 -0.97 6.14 6.12
N PHE A 72 -0.24 6.49 5.05
CA PHE A 72 1.21 6.32 5.00
C PHE A 72 1.91 7.15 6.09
N LEU A 73 1.47 8.39 6.31
CA LEU A 73 2.01 9.28 7.34
C LEU A 73 1.78 8.78 8.77
N ASP A 74 0.64 8.14 9.03
CA ASP A 74 0.36 7.53 10.33
C ASP A 74 1.33 6.37 10.63
N CYS A 75 1.89 5.73 9.59
CA CYS A 75 2.88 4.67 9.72
C CYS A 75 4.34 5.15 9.73
N LEU A 76 4.60 6.34 9.18
CA LEU A 76 5.95 6.87 9.00
C LEU A 76 6.69 6.99 10.33
N SER A 77 7.84 6.31 10.43
CA SER A 77 8.70 6.32 11.62
C SER A 77 10.09 6.85 11.31
N GLY A 78 10.76 6.29 10.30
CA GLY A 78 12.11 6.63 9.84
C GLY A 78 13.08 5.43 9.87
N PRO A 79 14.28 5.59 9.27
CA PRO A 79 15.17 4.47 8.99
C PRO A 79 15.66 3.76 10.25
N GLY A 80 15.47 2.44 10.31
CA GLY A 80 15.76 1.57 11.45
C GLY A 80 14.86 1.77 12.66
N ILE A 81 13.77 2.53 12.53
CA ILE A 81 12.80 2.78 13.61
C ILE A 81 11.54 2.01 13.27
N THR A 82 11.27 0.92 14.00
CA THR A 82 10.04 0.13 13.83
C THR A 82 8.80 1.02 13.77
N ALA A 83 7.96 0.78 12.75
CA ALA A 83 6.72 1.51 12.55
C ALA A 83 5.76 1.39 13.75
N PRO A 84 4.81 2.33 13.91
CA PRO A 84 3.77 2.22 14.92
C PRO A 84 3.01 0.89 14.83
N ALA A 85 2.72 0.30 16.00
CA ALA A 85 2.09 -1.03 16.08
C ALA A 85 0.65 -1.07 15.52
N ASP A 86 0.02 0.09 15.42
CA ASP A 86 -1.32 0.32 14.89
C ASP A 86 -1.31 0.86 13.45
N CYS A 87 -0.16 0.82 12.75
CA CYS A 87 -0.04 1.27 11.36
C CYS A 87 -1.13 0.68 10.43
N ASP A 88 -1.40 -0.63 10.52
CA ASP A 88 -2.44 -1.28 9.71
C ASP A 88 -3.84 -1.27 10.36
N ALA A 89 -3.99 -0.65 11.54
CA ALA A 89 -5.21 -0.74 12.31
C ALA A 89 -6.34 0.09 11.68
N GLY A 90 -7.43 -0.59 11.31
CA GLY A 90 -8.61 0.08 10.74
C GLY A 90 -8.55 0.29 9.23
N LEU A 91 -7.48 -0.14 8.57
CA LEU A 91 -7.41 -0.20 7.11
C LEU A 91 -8.10 -1.48 6.58
N PRO A 92 -8.67 -1.47 5.37
CA PRO A 92 -9.10 -2.68 4.69
C PRO A 92 -7.92 -3.64 4.47
N PRO A 93 -8.19 -4.94 4.29
CA PRO A 93 -7.17 -5.91 3.94
C PRO A 93 -6.43 -5.51 2.66
N SER A 94 -5.14 -5.81 2.62
CA SER A 94 -4.30 -5.76 1.41
C SER A 94 -4.74 -6.79 0.36
#